data_AF-A0A6P5WN29-F1
#
_entry.id   AF-A0A6P5WN29-F1
#
_cell.length_a   1.000
_cell.length_b   1.000
_cell.length_c   1.000
_cell.angle_alpha   90.00
_cell.angle_beta   90.00
_cell.angle_gamma   90.00
#
_symmetry.space_group_name_H-M   'P 1'
#
loop_
_entity.id
_entity.type
_entity.pdbx_description
1 polymer ?
#
loop_
_entity_poly.entity_id
_entity_poly.type
_entity_poly.pdbx_seq_one_letter_code
_entity_poly.pdbx_strand_id
1 'polypeptide(L)'
;MTTKIIAEYAKSGRSSCKKCGKAITAQALRLGLVTRDARRFDMTKWHHLHCFPEKIDSLDVIKGFDLLKGADQEALKKFADESDKSPKRLQGKNDEEEREQEEEEIEMEKSNSKKIKMSAPNEKDELDIAFSVSDVKDKYKDAALEPKWKAFQTIIFLERDDGLHDSGKVAAFDFDGCLAKTSVKRVGANAWSLMYPSIPQKLQSLYKEGYKLVIFTNESNIDRWKNKRQVAVDSKIGRLNNFIKQVKVPMQVFIACGIGSAGSKADDPFRKPNPGMWHIMEKHFNSGIPIDVEQSFYVGDAAGRPNDHSDADIKFAQAIGLKFYVPEDYFST
;
A
#
# COMPACT_ATOMS: atom_id res chain seq x y z
N MET A 1 15.03 29.53 -21.84
CA MET A 1 15.18 28.34 -20.98
C MET A 1 14.43 27.22 -21.67
N THR A 2 15.07 26.09 -21.98
CA THR A 2 14.42 24.97 -22.66
C THR A 2 13.52 24.22 -21.68
N THR A 3 12.21 24.34 -21.87
CA THR A 3 11.20 23.62 -21.08
C THR A 3 11.21 22.16 -21.50
N LYS A 4 11.46 21.24 -20.57
CA LYS A 4 11.50 19.81 -20.87
C LYS A 4 10.13 19.19 -20.65
N ILE A 5 9.60 18.54 -21.69
CA ILE A 5 8.29 17.89 -21.67
C ILE A 5 8.48 16.39 -21.41
N ILE A 6 7.63 15.82 -20.55
CA ILE A 6 7.59 14.38 -20.24
C ILE A 6 6.16 13.88 -20.46
N ALA A 7 6.02 12.72 -21.11
CA ALA A 7 4.76 11.99 -21.16
C ALA A 7 4.90 10.64 -20.45
N GLU A 8 3.93 10.32 -19.58
CA GLU A 8 3.85 9.01 -18.95
C GLU A 8 2.41 8.72 -18.50
N TYR A 9 2.13 7.45 -18.21
CA TYR A 9 0.92 7.08 -17.47
C TYR A 9 1.09 7.44 -15.99
N ALA A 10 0.03 8.00 -15.41
CA ALA A 10 0.00 8.35 -14.01
C ALA A 10 0.23 7.11 -13.13
N LYS A 11 1.36 7.06 -12.42
CA LYS A 11 1.73 5.94 -11.53
C LYS A 11 0.77 5.76 -10.34
N SER A 12 -0.05 6.78 -10.06
CA SER A 12 -1.10 6.77 -9.02
C SER A 12 -2.06 7.93 -9.26
N GLY A 13 -3.26 7.88 -8.65
CA GLY A 13 -4.26 8.96 -8.67
C GLY A 13 -3.88 10.24 -7.90
N ARG A 14 -2.66 10.34 -7.35
CA ARG A 14 -2.24 11.39 -6.41
C ARG A 14 -1.81 12.70 -7.06
N SER A 15 -1.60 12.73 -8.37
CA SER A 15 -1.29 13.98 -9.08
C SER A 15 -2.58 14.69 -9.46
N SER A 16 -2.66 16.00 -9.20
CA SER A 16 -3.70 16.87 -9.73
C SER A 16 -3.19 17.61 -10.96
N CYS A 17 -4.08 17.79 -11.94
CA CYS A 17 -3.81 18.61 -13.11
C CYS A 17 -3.67 20.07 -12.69
N LYS A 18 -2.58 20.73 -13.12
CA LYS A 18 -2.32 22.13 -12.78
C LYS A 18 -3.19 23.15 -13.52
N LYS A 19 -3.91 22.74 -14.57
CA LYS A 19 -4.88 23.58 -15.27
C LYS A 19 -6.29 23.46 -14.68
N CYS A 20 -6.84 22.24 -14.61
CA CYS A 20 -8.24 22.04 -14.20
C CYS A 20 -8.42 21.64 -12.72
N GLY A 21 -7.34 21.43 -11.95
CA GLY A 21 -7.38 21.07 -10.53
C GLY A 21 -7.83 19.64 -10.23
N LYS A 22 -8.52 18.98 -11.17
CA LYS A 22 -9.02 17.59 -11.02
C LYS A 22 -7.87 16.59 -10.87
N ALA A 23 -8.14 15.50 -10.17
CA ALA A 23 -7.21 14.38 -10.05
C ALA A 23 -6.93 13.76 -11.44
N ILE A 24 -5.70 13.35 -11.65
CA ILE A 24 -5.28 12.53 -12.78
C ILE A 24 -5.27 11.09 -12.25
N THR A 25 -6.24 10.28 -12.69
CA THR A 25 -6.44 8.90 -12.24
C THR A 25 -5.22 8.03 -12.55
N ALA A 26 -5.03 6.96 -11.77
CA ALA A 26 -3.95 6.01 -12.04
C ALA A 26 -4.11 5.43 -13.46
N GLN A 27 -2.98 5.18 -14.12
CA GLN A 27 -2.88 4.73 -15.50
C GLN A 27 -3.42 5.69 -16.58
N ALA A 28 -3.94 6.88 -16.23
CA ALA A 28 -4.29 7.89 -17.23
C ALA A 28 -3.03 8.54 -17.82
N LEU A 29 -3.06 8.83 -19.13
CA LEU A 29 -2.01 9.59 -19.79
C LEU A 29 -1.91 11.00 -19.20
N ARG A 30 -0.69 11.43 -18.86
CA ARG A 30 -0.41 12.78 -18.37
C ARG A 30 0.86 13.37 -18.97
N LEU A 31 0.85 14.69 -19.12
CA LEU A 31 1.96 15.49 -19.63
C LEU A 31 2.56 16.36 -18.52
N GLY A 32 3.88 16.34 -18.40
CA GLY A 32 4.65 17.02 -17.37
C GLY A 32 5.56 18.11 -17.95
N LEU A 33 5.43 19.34 -17.46
CA LEU A 33 6.41 20.41 -17.70
C LEU A 33 7.45 20.38 -16.61
N VAL A 34 8.71 20.12 -16.98
CA VAL A 34 9.83 20.14 -16.04
C VAL A 34 10.52 21.49 -16.09
N THR A 35 10.52 22.17 -14.95
CA THR A 35 11.24 23.44 -14.74
C THR A 35 12.29 23.23 -13.66
N ARG A 36 13.46 23.86 -13.80
CA ARG A 36 14.49 23.88 -12.76
C ARG A 36 14.26 25.04 -11.81
N ASP A 37 14.23 24.75 -10.51
CA ASP A 37 14.21 25.80 -9.50
C ASP A 37 15.59 26.48 -9.33
N ALA A 38 15.63 27.58 -8.59
CA ALA A 38 16.86 28.35 -8.31
C ALA A 38 17.94 27.53 -7.56
N ARG A 39 17.57 26.38 -6.98
CA ARG A 39 18.45 25.44 -6.26
C ARG A 39 18.82 24.24 -7.14
N ARG A 40 18.50 24.27 -8.44
CA ARG A 40 18.74 23.25 -9.47
C ARG A 40 17.99 21.94 -9.27
N PHE A 41 16.85 21.94 -8.57
CA PHE A 41 15.94 20.80 -8.52
C PHE A 41 14.91 20.86 -9.66
N ASP A 42 14.65 19.70 -10.28
CA ASP A 42 13.64 19.55 -11.32
C ASP A 42 12.25 19.47 -10.66
N MET A 43 11.37 20.42 -10.95
CA MET A 43 9.97 20.43 -10.56
C MET A 43 9.09 20.10 -11.77
N THR A 44 8.23 19.09 -11.65
CA THR A 44 7.31 18.69 -12.73
C THR A 44 5.88 19.16 -12.45
N LYS A 45 5.29 19.93 -13.36
CA LYS A 45 3.87 20.32 -13.35
C LYS A 45 3.07 19.40 -14.26
N TRP A 46 2.21 18.57 -13.68
CA TRP A 46 1.40 17.57 -14.40
C TRP A 46 0.07 18.12 -14.92
N HIS A 47 -0.34 17.66 -16.10
CA HIS A 47 -1.60 18.00 -16.76
C HIS A 47 -2.22 16.76 -17.43
N HIS A 48 -3.55 16.73 -17.57
CA HIS A 48 -4.18 15.84 -18.56
C HIS A 48 -3.77 16.25 -19.97
N LEU A 49 -3.91 15.34 -20.95
CA LEU A 49 -3.61 15.59 -22.36
C LEU A 49 -4.22 16.91 -22.87
N HIS A 50 -5.55 17.05 -22.81
CA HIS A 50 -6.28 18.25 -23.25
C HIS A 50 -6.11 19.48 -22.33
N CYS A 51 -5.42 19.29 -21.20
CA CYS A 51 -5.16 20.36 -20.24
C CYS A 51 -3.75 20.92 -20.34
N PHE A 52 -2.93 20.43 -21.26
CA PHE A 52 -1.56 20.86 -21.39
C PHE A 52 -1.48 22.29 -21.98
N PRO A 53 -0.67 23.20 -21.39
CA PRO A 53 -0.70 24.61 -21.75
C PRO A 53 0.34 25.02 -22.81
N GLU A 54 1.36 24.20 -23.04
CA GLU A 54 2.45 24.49 -23.99
C GLU A 54 2.19 23.81 -25.34
N LYS A 55 2.66 24.44 -26.42
CA LYS A 55 2.70 23.81 -27.74
C LYS A 55 3.77 22.72 -27.78
N ILE A 56 3.53 21.70 -28.58
CA ILE A 56 4.45 20.59 -28.78
C ILE A 56 5.00 20.71 -30.20
N ASP A 57 6.14 21.37 -30.34
CA ASP A 57 6.72 21.66 -31.67
C ASP A 57 7.37 20.42 -32.31
N SER A 58 7.82 19.47 -31.49
CA SER A 58 8.35 18.18 -31.94
C SER A 58 8.11 17.10 -30.89
N LEU A 59 7.69 15.93 -31.36
CA LEU A 59 7.45 14.75 -30.52
C LEU A 59 8.75 14.14 -29.99
N ASP A 60 9.88 14.38 -30.67
CA ASP A 60 11.22 13.91 -30.26
C ASP A 60 11.70 14.60 -28.97
N VAL A 61 11.08 15.73 -28.60
CA VAL A 61 11.38 16.48 -27.37
C VAL A 61 10.65 15.89 -26.15
N ILE A 62 9.64 15.04 -26.38
CA ILE A 62 8.84 14.44 -25.30
C ILE A 62 9.55 13.20 -24.78
N LYS A 63 10.15 13.32 -23.60
CA LYS A 63 10.72 12.16 -22.91
C LYS A 63 9.59 11.21 -22.49
N GLY A 64 9.67 9.96 -22.95
CA GLY A 64 8.71 8.90 -22.61
C GLY A 64 7.63 8.63 -23.66
N PHE A 65 7.68 9.31 -24.82
CA PHE A 65 6.76 9.09 -25.94
C PHE A 65 6.75 7.62 -26.43
N ASP A 66 7.93 7.03 -26.63
CA ASP A 66 8.08 5.65 -27.12
C ASP A 66 7.54 4.58 -26.15
N LEU A 67 7.31 4.95 -24.88
CA LEU A 67 6.79 4.07 -23.84
C LEU A 67 5.25 4.11 -23.73
N LEU A 68 4.59 4.97 -24.52
CA LEU A 68 3.14 5.06 -24.58
C LEU A 68 2.55 3.94 -25.46
N LYS A 69 1.26 3.65 -25.28
CA LYS A 69 0.53 2.68 -26.13
C LYS A 69 0.26 3.35 -27.47
N GLY A 70 0.16 2.57 -28.55
CA GLY A 70 -0.04 3.11 -29.91
C GLY A 70 -1.21 4.10 -30.01
N ALA A 71 -2.35 3.79 -29.40
CA ALA A 71 -3.52 4.69 -29.38
C ALA A 71 -3.23 6.04 -28.68
N ASP A 72 -2.45 6.03 -27.60
CA ASP A 72 -2.07 7.24 -26.85
C ASP A 72 -0.96 8.04 -27.56
N GLN A 73 -0.07 7.35 -28.30
CA GLN A 73 0.88 8.00 -29.20
C GLN A 73 0.16 8.74 -30.34
N GLU A 74 -0.87 8.12 -30.92
CA GLU A 74 -1.72 8.75 -31.95
C GLU A 74 -2.54 9.92 -31.39
N ALA A 75 -3.10 9.79 -30.19
CA ALA A 75 -3.83 10.88 -29.53
C ALA A 75 -2.92 12.09 -29.25
N LEU A 76 -1.67 11.84 -28.83
CA LEU A 76 -0.69 12.89 -28.58
C LEU A 76 -0.15 13.52 -29.87
N LYS A 77 0.00 12.73 -30.96
CA LYS A 77 0.28 13.24 -32.32
C LYS A 77 -0.83 14.17 -32.79
N LYS A 78 -2.09 13.73 -32.73
CA LYS A 78 -3.26 14.55 -33.09
C LYS A 78 -3.34 15.83 -32.27
N PHE A 79 -3.09 15.77 -30.96
CA PHE A 79 -3.05 16.94 -30.10
C PHE A 79 -1.94 17.93 -30.48
N ALA A 80 -0.75 17.45 -30.86
CA ALA A 80 0.33 18.30 -31.36
C ALA A 80 -0.06 18.96 -32.70
N ASP A 81 -0.64 18.20 -33.64
CA ASP A 81 -1.07 18.70 -34.95
C ASP A 81 -2.24 19.70 -34.86
N GLU A 82 -3.17 19.52 -33.91
CA GLU A 82 -4.28 20.45 -33.64
C GLU A 82 -3.79 21.77 -33.01
N SER A 83 -2.67 21.74 -32.27
CA SER A 83 -2.09 22.93 -31.63
C SER A 83 -1.43 23.92 -32.62
N ASP A 84 -1.29 23.52 -33.88
CA ASP A 84 -0.84 24.38 -34.99
C ASP A 84 -1.98 25.14 -35.68
N LYS A 85 -3.23 24.69 -35.55
CA LYS A 85 -4.39 25.37 -36.12
C LYS A 85 -5.06 26.26 -35.09
N SER A 86 -4.56 27.50 -34.97
CA SER A 86 -5.25 28.54 -34.21
C SER A 86 -6.43 29.14 -34.99
N PRO A 87 -7.52 29.51 -34.29
CA PRO A 87 -8.00 30.88 -34.45
C PRO A 87 -8.16 31.63 -33.12
N LYS A 88 -8.12 32.96 -33.27
CA LYS A 88 -7.97 34.02 -32.26
C LYS A 88 -9.13 34.12 -31.27
N ARG A 89 -8.78 34.53 -30.04
CA ARG A 89 -9.68 35.13 -29.02
C ARG A 89 -10.54 36.26 -29.61
N LEU A 90 -11.74 36.45 -29.06
CA LEU A 90 -12.29 37.75 -28.64
C LEU A 90 -13.36 37.57 -27.55
N GLN A 91 -13.49 38.59 -26.70
CA GLN A 91 -14.24 38.67 -25.44
C GLN A 91 -15.76 38.91 -25.61
N GLY A 92 -16.54 38.26 -24.74
CA GLY A 92 -17.59 38.86 -23.87
C GLY A 92 -18.90 39.41 -24.46
N LYS A 93 -20.04 38.84 -24.05
CA LYS A 93 -21.17 39.49 -23.31
C LYS A 93 -22.36 38.51 -23.13
N ASN A 94 -23.20 38.87 -22.17
CA ASN A 94 -24.37 38.18 -21.61
C ASN A 94 -25.41 37.69 -22.64
N ASP A 95 -26.20 36.67 -22.28
CA ASP A 95 -27.66 36.72 -22.00
C ASP A 95 -28.30 35.31 -22.06
N GLU A 96 -29.19 35.07 -21.10
CA GLU A 96 -30.41 34.24 -21.02
C GLU A 96 -30.74 33.08 -22.01
N GLU A 97 -31.23 31.97 -21.40
CA GLU A 97 -32.15 30.90 -21.90
C GLU A 97 -31.65 30.03 -23.10
N GLU A 98 -31.80 28.69 -23.21
CA GLU A 98 -32.93 27.77 -23.05
C GLU A 98 -32.45 26.28 -23.05
N ARG A 99 -33.16 25.44 -22.26
CA ARG A 99 -33.74 24.08 -22.52
C ARG A 99 -32.90 23.01 -23.27
N GLU A 100 -32.55 21.89 -22.62
CA GLU A 100 -33.29 20.59 -22.56
C GLU A 100 -33.40 19.83 -23.90
N GLN A 101 -32.87 18.59 -23.90
CA GLN A 101 -33.43 17.31 -24.44
C GLN A 101 -32.27 16.34 -24.77
N GLU A 102 -32.06 15.32 -23.93
CA GLU A 102 -32.51 13.90 -24.09
C GLU A 102 -31.52 13.11 -24.97
N GLU A 103 -30.72 12.18 -24.46
CA GLU A 103 -31.02 10.81 -23.97
C GLU A 103 -31.58 9.85 -25.04
N GLU A 104 -31.20 8.56 -24.87
CA GLU A 104 -31.50 7.37 -25.68
C GLU A 104 -30.57 7.20 -26.92
N GLU A 105 -29.92 6.07 -27.21
CA GLU A 105 -30.19 4.65 -26.92
C GLU A 105 -28.97 3.89 -27.56
N ILE A 106 -28.38 2.77 -27.12
CA ILE A 106 -28.91 1.42 -26.85
C ILE A 106 -27.78 0.59 -26.18
N GLU A 107 -28.07 0.03 -25.01
CA GLU A 107 -27.61 -1.30 -24.59
C GLU A 107 -28.40 -2.36 -25.36
N MET A 108 -27.76 -3.42 -25.85
CA MET A 108 -28.31 -4.79 -25.94
C MET A 108 -27.24 -5.70 -26.59
N GLU A 109 -26.93 -6.91 -26.12
CA GLU A 109 -27.53 -7.65 -25.03
C GLU A 109 -26.60 -8.81 -24.62
N LYS A 110 -26.79 -9.24 -23.37
CA LYS A 110 -26.22 -10.42 -22.75
C LYS A 110 -26.64 -11.69 -23.50
N SER A 111 -25.70 -12.63 -23.63
CA SER A 111 -25.79 -13.99 -23.07
C SER A 111 -25.10 -15.02 -23.97
N ASN A 112 -24.11 -15.72 -23.42
CA ASN A 112 -24.14 -17.17 -23.56
C ASN A 112 -23.40 -17.83 -22.40
N SER A 113 -24.16 -18.62 -21.66
CA SER A 113 -23.72 -19.50 -20.59
C SER A 113 -23.05 -20.73 -21.20
N LYS A 114 -21.75 -20.94 -20.99
CA LYS A 114 -21.14 -22.28 -21.10
C LYS A 114 -20.10 -22.52 -20.01
N LYS A 115 -20.53 -23.31 -19.02
CA LYS A 115 -19.79 -24.29 -18.23
C LYS A 115 -18.43 -24.65 -18.85
N ILE A 116 -17.33 -24.29 -18.19
CA ILE A 116 -16.05 -24.98 -18.29
C ILE A 116 -15.66 -25.43 -16.89
N LYS A 117 -15.52 -26.74 -16.77
CA LYS A 117 -15.09 -27.51 -15.61
C LYS A 117 -13.56 -27.65 -15.70
N MET A 118 -12.93 -27.91 -14.55
CA MET A 118 -11.51 -28.26 -14.36
C MET A 118 -10.59 -27.03 -14.29
N SER A 119 -9.61 -26.92 -13.39
CA SER A 119 -9.06 -27.83 -12.38
C SER A 119 -8.19 -26.96 -11.44
N ALA A 120 -8.10 -27.34 -10.16
CA ALA A 120 -7.23 -26.68 -9.20
C ALA A 120 -5.77 -26.63 -9.69
N PRO A 121 -5.06 -25.50 -9.51
CA PRO A 121 -3.61 -25.52 -9.37
C PRO A 121 -3.33 -25.91 -7.91
N ASN A 122 -3.07 -27.19 -7.71
CA ASN A 122 -2.31 -27.68 -6.57
C ASN A 122 -0.84 -27.40 -6.88
N GLU A 123 -0.20 -26.52 -6.12
CA GLU A 123 1.18 -26.62 -5.62
C GLU A 123 1.51 -25.27 -4.99
N LYS A 124 1.70 -25.28 -3.66
CA LYS A 124 2.30 -24.16 -2.95
C LYS A 124 3.69 -23.98 -3.56
N ASP A 125 3.89 -22.92 -4.34
CA ASP A 125 5.20 -22.31 -4.48
C ASP A 125 5.60 -21.79 -3.10
N GLU A 126 6.04 -22.69 -2.22
CA GLU A 126 6.71 -22.32 -0.98
C GLU A 126 7.97 -21.56 -1.38
N LEU A 127 7.89 -20.24 -1.31
CA LEU A 127 9.08 -19.40 -1.19
C LEU A 127 9.85 -19.92 0.04
N ASP A 128 10.86 -20.76 -0.19
CA ASP A 128 11.73 -21.26 0.87
C ASP A 128 12.61 -20.11 1.36
N ILE A 129 12.05 -19.33 2.27
CA ILE A 129 12.76 -18.23 2.92
C ILE A 129 13.74 -18.86 3.90
N ALA A 130 14.99 -19.00 3.46
CA ALA A 130 16.09 -19.51 4.28
C ALA A 130 16.37 -18.54 5.44
N PHE A 131 15.79 -18.82 6.61
CA PHE A 131 16.05 -18.09 7.84
C PHE A 131 17.17 -18.78 8.63
N SER A 132 18.22 -18.03 8.94
CA SER A 132 19.30 -18.47 9.83
C SER A 132 19.49 -17.47 10.96
N VAL A 133 19.74 -17.98 12.16
CA VAL A 133 20.05 -17.15 13.34
C VAL A 133 21.31 -16.29 13.10
N SER A 134 22.25 -16.76 12.27
CA SER A 134 23.44 -15.98 11.90
C SER A 134 23.13 -14.72 11.08
N ASP A 135 21.99 -14.68 10.41
CA ASP A 135 21.59 -13.56 9.55
C ASP A 135 20.76 -12.51 10.29
N VAL A 136 20.42 -12.80 11.55
CA VAL A 136 19.69 -11.92 12.46
C VAL A 136 20.62 -10.81 12.96
N LYS A 137 20.13 -9.57 12.96
CA LYS A 137 20.92 -8.38 13.27
C LYS A 137 20.24 -7.53 14.35
N ASP A 138 21.04 -6.87 15.18
CA ASP A 138 20.58 -5.89 16.19
C ASP A 138 20.30 -4.50 15.60
N LYS A 139 20.49 -4.35 14.29
CA LYS A 139 20.25 -3.11 13.56
C LYS A 139 19.51 -3.39 12.27
N TYR A 140 18.60 -2.51 11.91
CA TYR A 140 17.98 -2.49 10.60
C TYR A 140 18.65 -1.42 9.72
N LYS A 141 19.53 -1.87 8.82
CA LYS A 141 20.39 -1.01 8.00
C LYS A 141 21.32 -0.15 8.89
N ASP A 142 21.09 1.15 8.95
CA ASP A 142 21.82 2.14 9.76
C ASP A 142 21.08 2.50 11.06
N ALA A 143 19.87 1.97 11.29
CA ALA A 143 19.10 2.23 12.50
C ALA A 143 19.34 1.14 13.55
N ALA A 144 19.68 1.56 14.77
CA ALA A 144 19.77 0.69 15.93
C ALA A 144 18.37 0.24 16.38
N LEU A 145 18.27 -0.99 16.86
CA LEU A 145 17.04 -1.53 17.43
C LEU A 145 17.13 -1.59 18.95
N GLU A 146 15.99 -1.44 19.63
CA GLU A 146 15.88 -1.67 21.07
C GLU A 146 16.19 -3.13 21.42
N PRO A 147 16.58 -3.44 22.68
CA PRO A 147 16.74 -4.82 23.14
C PRO A 147 15.52 -5.69 22.80
N LYS A 148 15.77 -6.96 22.46
CA LYS A 148 14.79 -7.94 21.91
C LYS A 148 14.27 -7.64 20.50
N TRP A 149 14.46 -6.46 19.95
CA TRP A 149 14.10 -6.21 18.55
C TRP A 149 15.26 -6.59 17.63
N LYS A 150 14.95 -7.41 16.62
CA LYS A 150 15.94 -7.90 15.66
C LYS A 150 15.50 -7.63 14.23
N ALA A 151 16.46 -7.61 13.32
CA ALA A 151 16.23 -7.48 11.90
C ALA A 151 16.67 -8.75 11.17
N PHE A 152 15.88 -9.13 10.17
CA PHE A 152 16.24 -10.17 9.21
C PHE A 152 15.78 -9.71 7.83
N GLN A 153 16.67 -9.68 6.85
CA GLN A 153 16.38 -9.13 5.51
C GLN A 153 15.66 -7.77 5.56
N THR A 154 14.40 -7.70 5.13
CA THR A 154 13.57 -6.50 5.12
C THR A 154 12.50 -6.47 6.21
N ILE A 155 12.56 -7.37 7.19
CA ILE A 155 11.70 -7.37 8.37
C ILE A 155 12.45 -6.95 9.64
N ILE A 156 11.71 -6.32 10.55
CA ILE A 156 12.07 -6.17 11.96
C ILE A 156 11.09 -7.02 12.76
N PHE A 157 11.54 -7.79 13.74
CA PHE A 157 10.67 -8.61 14.58
C PHE A 157 11.07 -8.49 16.06
N LEU A 158 10.08 -8.70 16.93
CA LEU A 158 10.28 -8.76 18.38
C LEU A 158 10.62 -10.21 18.77
N GLU A 159 11.74 -10.45 19.43
CA GLU A 159 12.07 -11.78 19.95
C GLU A 159 11.05 -12.25 20.97
N ARG A 160 10.97 -13.58 21.10
CA ARG A 160 10.09 -14.26 22.05
C ARG A 160 10.30 -13.71 23.46
N ASP A 161 9.20 -13.37 24.12
CA ASP A 161 9.20 -13.10 25.55
C ASP A 161 8.88 -14.38 26.34
N ASP A 162 9.33 -14.47 27.59
CA ASP A 162 9.19 -15.69 28.43
C ASP A 162 7.71 -16.10 28.61
N GLY A 163 6.80 -15.13 28.51
CA GLY A 163 5.37 -15.35 28.58
C GLY A 163 4.73 -15.79 27.27
N LEU A 164 5.37 -15.67 26.09
CA LEU A 164 4.74 -16.01 24.82
C LEU A 164 4.71 -17.53 24.61
N HIS A 165 3.51 -18.07 24.40
CA HIS A 165 3.30 -19.50 24.11
C HIS A 165 3.09 -19.74 22.62
N ASP A 166 3.75 -20.77 22.09
CA ASP A 166 3.49 -21.30 20.76
C ASP A 166 2.18 -22.08 20.77
N SER A 167 1.47 -22.08 19.64
CA SER A 167 0.14 -22.67 19.59
C SER A 167 -0.21 -23.11 18.17
N GLY A 168 -1.08 -24.12 18.07
CA GLY A 168 -1.76 -24.46 16.82
C GLY A 168 -2.85 -23.44 16.46
N LYS A 169 -3.29 -22.59 17.39
CA LYS A 169 -4.28 -21.52 17.12
C LYS A 169 -3.59 -20.17 17.10
N VAL A 170 -3.72 -19.45 15.99
CA VAL A 170 -3.13 -18.11 15.83
C VAL A 170 -4.21 -17.07 15.61
N ALA A 171 -4.21 -16.05 16.46
CA ALA A 171 -4.98 -14.84 16.26
C ALA A 171 -4.00 -13.75 15.81
N ALA A 172 -4.08 -13.39 14.53
CA ALA A 172 -3.15 -12.45 13.91
C ALA A 172 -3.84 -11.13 13.57
N PHE A 173 -3.10 -10.03 13.68
CA PHE A 173 -3.67 -8.69 13.59
C PHE A 173 -2.79 -7.76 12.74
N ASP A 174 -3.39 -6.84 12.00
CA ASP A 174 -2.72 -5.59 11.65
C ASP A 174 -2.58 -4.68 12.88
N PHE A 175 -1.78 -3.62 12.78
CA PHE A 175 -1.60 -2.64 13.84
C PHE A 175 -2.27 -1.28 13.57
N ASP A 176 -1.92 -0.62 12.48
CA ASP A 176 -2.27 0.79 12.23
C ASP A 176 -3.66 0.86 11.57
N GLY A 177 -4.69 1.20 12.34
CA GLY A 177 -6.08 1.18 11.87
C GLY A 177 -6.85 -0.06 12.36
N CYS A 178 -6.15 -1.09 12.83
CA CYS A 178 -6.76 -2.28 13.43
C CYS A 178 -6.70 -2.25 14.96
N LEU A 179 -5.50 -2.36 15.55
CA LEU A 179 -5.32 -2.37 17.01
C LEU A 179 -5.11 -0.96 17.58
N ALA A 180 -4.46 -0.10 16.82
CA ALA A 180 -4.12 1.25 17.22
C ALA A 180 -4.67 2.27 16.22
N LYS A 181 -5.32 3.30 16.75
CA LYS A 181 -5.61 4.51 15.99
C LYS A 181 -4.35 5.36 15.92
N THR A 182 -3.79 5.47 14.71
CA THR A 182 -2.56 6.22 14.47
C THR A 182 -2.79 7.31 13.43
N SER A 183 -1.82 8.22 13.29
CA SER A 183 -1.93 9.32 12.33
C SER A 183 -0.63 9.49 11.59
N VAL A 184 -0.69 9.48 10.26
CA VAL A 184 0.47 9.81 9.40
C VAL A 184 1.00 11.23 9.61
N LYS A 185 0.24 12.10 10.27
CA LYS A 185 0.63 13.49 10.57
C LYS A 185 1.40 13.62 11.89
N ARG A 186 1.37 12.59 12.75
CA ARG A 186 2.04 12.61 14.06
C ARG A 186 3.08 11.49 14.10
N VAL A 187 4.28 11.82 14.56
CA VAL A 187 5.40 10.87 14.69
C VAL A 187 5.79 10.82 16.17
N GLY A 188 6.13 9.63 16.65
CA GLY A 188 6.61 9.39 18.00
C GLY A 188 6.00 8.13 18.62
N ALA A 189 6.70 7.59 19.62
CA ALA A 189 6.30 6.38 20.35
C ALA A 189 4.91 6.47 21.02
N ASN A 190 4.46 7.69 21.33
CA ASN A 190 3.17 7.97 21.98
C ASN A 190 2.10 8.52 21.01
N ALA A 191 2.39 8.55 19.70
CA ALA A 191 1.50 9.12 18.68
C ALA A 191 0.37 8.15 18.27
N TRP A 192 -0.33 7.58 19.25
CA TRP A 192 -1.35 6.56 19.03
C TRP A 192 -2.37 6.53 20.19
N SER A 193 -3.51 5.88 19.96
CA SER A 193 -4.46 5.45 20.99
C SER A 193 -5.02 4.07 20.62
N LEU A 194 -5.70 3.38 21.53
CA LEU A 194 -6.46 2.18 21.16
C LEU A 194 -7.46 2.50 20.05
N MET A 195 -7.62 1.58 19.09
CA MET A 195 -8.64 1.71 18.05
C MET A 195 -10.04 1.53 18.64
N TYR A 196 -10.21 0.52 19.51
CA TYR A 196 -11.42 0.27 20.30
C TYR A 196 -11.07 0.01 21.77
N PRO A 197 -11.92 0.45 22.73
CA PRO A 197 -11.66 0.26 24.16
C PRO A 197 -11.71 -1.22 24.60
N SER A 198 -12.41 -2.08 23.86
CA SER A 198 -12.56 -3.52 24.11
C SER A 198 -11.31 -4.35 23.81
N ILE A 199 -10.36 -3.81 23.04
CA ILE A 199 -9.17 -4.54 22.55
C ILE A 199 -8.39 -5.23 23.66
N PRO A 200 -8.03 -4.57 24.78
CA PRO A 200 -7.27 -5.24 25.84
C PRO A 200 -7.99 -6.48 26.37
N GLN A 201 -9.30 -6.39 26.63
CA GLN A 201 -10.07 -7.50 27.16
C GLN A 201 -10.19 -8.64 26.15
N LYS A 202 -10.43 -8.34 24.87
CA LYS A 202 -10.52 -9.35 23.80
C LYS A 202 -9.19 -10.09 23.59
N LEU A 203 -8.08 -9.38 23.52
CA LEU A 203 -6.76 -10.01 23.39
C LEU A 203 -6.41 -10.88 24.60
N GLN A 204 -6.76 -10.44 25.82
CA GLN A 204 -6.60 -11.25 27.04
C GLN A 204 -7.46 -12.51 27.01
N SER A 205 -8.69 -12.45 26.49
CA SER A 205 -9.56 -13.64 26.34
C SER A 205 -8.94 -14.64 25.38
N LEU A 206 -8.57 -14.19 24.18
CA LEU A 206 -7.93 -15.03 23.16
C LEU A 206 -6.66 -15.71 23.71
N TYR A 207 -5.84 -14.97 24.43
CA TYR A 207 -4.65 -15.51 25.05
C TYR A 207 -4.97 -16.62 26.05
N LYS A 208 -5.98 -16.43 26.92
CA LYS A 208 -6.46 -17.46 27.87
C LYS A 208 -7.08 -18.66 27.16
N GLU A 209 -7.69 -18.46 26.00
CA GLU A 209 -8.23 -19.52 25.15
C GLU A 209 -7.13 -20.30 24.41
N GLY A 210 -5.86 -19.95 24.60
CA GLY A 210 -4.72 -20.65 24.02
C GLY A 210 -4.34 -20.18 22.62
N TYR A 211 -4.80 -19.01 22.19
CA TYR A 211 -4.31 -18.41 20.96
C TYR A 211 -2.92 -17.81 21.16
N LYS A 212 -2.03 -18.08 20.21
CA LYS A 212 -0.85 -17.25 20.01
C LYS A 212 -1.27 -15.95 19.34
N LEU A 213 -0.88 -14.83 19.94
CA LEU A 213 -1.19 -13.51 19.42
C LEU A 213 -0.03 -12.97 18.58
N VAL A 214 -0.30 -12.57 17.34
CA VAL A 214 0.74 -12.10 16.40
C VAL A 214 0.31 -10.78 15.75
N ILE A 215 1.22 -9.82 15.65
CA ILE A 215 1.04 -8.60 14.88
C ILE A 215 1.88 -8.67 13.61
N PHE A 216 1.24 -8.48 12.45
CA PHE A 216 1.87 -8.34 11.14
C PHE A 216 1.57 -6.96 10.58
N THR A 217 2.58 -6.11 10.44
CA THR A 217 2.37 -4.71 10.05
C THR A 217 3.34 -4.25 8.96
N ASN A 218 2.83 -3.48 7.99
CA ASN A 218 3.62 -2.90 6.91
C ASN A 218 4.12 -1.49 7.29
N GLU A 219 5.43 -1.25 7.32
CA GLU A 219 6.00 0.06 7.69
C GLU A 219 7.06 0.54 6.68
N SER A 220 6.60 0.87 5.46
CA SER A 220 7.50 1.27 4.36
C SER A 220 8.28 2.56 4.62
N ASN A 221 7.87 3.38 5.60
CA ASN A 221 8.57 4.62 5.92
C ASN A 221 9.97 4.35 6.50
N ILE A 222 10.18 3.22 7.17
CA ILE A 222 11.50 2.80 7.66
C ILE A 222 12.49 2.69 6.49
N ASP A 223 12.06 2.12 5.35
CA ASP A 223 12.93 2.06 4.17
C ASP A 223 13.01 3.35 3.38
N ARG A 224 11.87 4.04 3.23
CA ARG A 224 11.78 5.25 2.41
C ARG A 224 12.55 6.41 3.02
N TRP A 225 12.52 6.57 4.34
CA TRP A 225 13.08 7.74 5.02
C TRP A 225 14.53 7.52 5.43
N LYS A 226 15.43 7.42 4.44
CA LYS A 226 16.85 7.11 4.69
C LYS A 226 17.51 7.98 5.76
N ASN A 227 17.32 9.29 5.70
CA ASN A 227 17.94 10.24 6.65
C ASN A 227 17.17 10.38 7.98
N LYS A 228 16.01 9.72 8.11
CA LYS A 228 15.18 9.75 9.31
C LYS A 228 14.77 8.32 9.73
N ARG A 229 15.59 7.32 9.35
CA ARG A 229 15.25 5.91 9.55
C ARG A 229 15.13 5.58 11.02
N GLN A 230 16.09 6.04 11.84
CA GLN A 230 16.05 5.87 13.29
C GLN A 230 14.74 6.43 13.87
N VAL A 231 14.33 7.64 13.48
CA VAL A 231 13.07 8.25 13.94
C VAL A 231 11.85 7.41 13.55
N ALA A 232 11.83 6.85 12.34
CA ALA A 232 10.75 5.97 11.90
C ALA A 232 10.70 4.65 12.69
N VAL A 233 11.87 4.06 12.94
CA VAL A 233 12.04 2.85 13.76
C VAL A 233 11.57 3.10 15.19
N ASP A 234 12.12 4.12 15.86
CA ASP A 234 11.76 4.49 17.24
C ASP A 234 10.27 4.78 17.36
N SER A 235 9.70 5.48 16.38
CA SER A 235 8.27 5.77 16.36
C SER A 235 7.41 4.53 16.19
N LYS A 236 7.82 3.53 15.40
CA LYS A 236 7.02 2.31 15.19
C LYS A 236 7.19 1.34 16.35
N ILE A 237 8.43 1.03 16.73
CA ILE A 237 8.75 0.15 17.84
C ILE A 237 8.19 0.70 19.15
N GLY A 238 8.37 1.98 19.43
CA GLY A 238 7.83 2.59 20.65
C GLY A 238 6.31 2.50 20.74
N ARG A 239 5.58 2.66 19.62
CA ARG A 239 4.11 2.47 19.60
C ARG A 239 3.73 1.02 19.92
N LEU A 240 4.44 0.05 19.34
CA LEU A 240 4.20 -1.38 19.57
C LEU A 240 4.53 -1.79 21.01
N ASN A 241 5.67 -1.34 21.56
CA ASN A 241 6.05 -1.59 22.95
C ASN A 241 5.02 -1.02 23.93
N ASN A 242 4.62 0.23 23.73
CA ASN A 242 3.60 0.88 24.56
C ASN A 242 2.24 0.17 24.46
N PHE A 243 1.86 -0.30 23.27
CA PHE A 243 0.64 -1.07 23.07
C PHE A 243 0.67 -2.39 23.83
N ILE A 244 1.73 -3.20 23.67
CA ILE A 244 1.91 -4.48 24.36
C ILE A 244 1.83 -4.28 25.88
N LYS A 245 2.51 -3.25 26.39
CA LYS A 245 2.47 -2.89 27.81
C LYS A 245 1.05 -2.53 28.27
N GLN A 246 0.27 -1.84 27.45
CA GLN A 246 -1.10 -1.45 27.77
C GLN A 246 -2.07 -2.63 27.78
N VAL A 247 -1.96 -3.56 26.82
CA VAL A 247 -2.86 -4.73 26.73
C VAL A 247 -2.49 -5.85 27.69
N LYS A 248 -1.25 -5.85 28.22
CA LYS A 248 -0.76 -6.80 29.23
C LYS A 248 -0.89 -8.27 28.79
N VAL A 249 -0.66 -8.53 27.51
CA VAL A 249 -0.55 -9.88 26.96
C VAL A 249 0.71 -9.97 26.10
N PRO A 250 1.43 -11.09 26.17
CA PRO A 250 2.60 -11.29 25.31
C PRO A 250 2.15 -11.44 23.86
N MET A 251 2.86 -10.80 22.94
CA MET A 251 2.56 -10.84 21.51
C MET A 251 3.85 -10.97 20.70
N GLN A 252 3.79 -11.79 19.64
CA GLN A 252 4.84 -11.82 18.63
C GLN A 252 4.62 -10.70 17.63
N VAL A 253 5.67 -9.99 17.19
CA VAL A 253 5.51 -8.87 16.25
C VAL A 253 6.47 -9.02 15.07
N PHE A 254 5.95 -8.76 13.86
CA PHE A 254 6.71 -8.65 12.63
C PHE A 254 6.33 -7.37 11.88
N ILE A 255 7.36 -6.62 11.48
CA ILE A 255 7.27 -5.35 10.77
C ILE A 255 7.93 -5.50 9.40
N ALA A 256 7.14 -5.50 8.33
CA ALA A 256 7.65 -5.46 6.97
C ALA A 256 8.10 -4.03 6.62
N CYS A 257 9.41 -3.81 6.60
CA CYS A 257 10.01 -2.51 6.29
C CYS A 257 10.19 -2.32 4.78
N GLY A 258 10.25 -3.41 4.03
CA GLY A 258 10.40 -3.42 2.58
C GLY A 258 9.32 -2.62 1.83
N ILE A 259 9.71 -2.15 0.65
CA ILE A 259 8.82 -1.40 -0.25
C ILE A 259 8.25 -2.36 -1.28
N GLY A 260 6.93 -2.33 -1.49
CA GLY A 260 6.31 -3.10 -2.55
C GLY A 260 6.74 -2.64 -3.95
N SER A 261 6.40 -3.41 -4.95
CA SER A 261 6.71 -3.23 -6.37
C SER A 261 6.39 -1.80 -6.89
N ALA A 262 7.36 -0.89 -6.75
CA ALA A 262 7.36 0.43 -7.38
C ALA A 262 8.40 0.42 -8.51
N GLY A 263 7.97 0.02 -9.71
CA GLY A 263 8.84 -0.10 -10.89
C GLY A 263 9.37 -1.53 -11.09
N SER A 264 10.58 -1.66 -11.64
CA SER A 264 11.23 -2.92 -12.03
C SER A 264 11.87 -3.72 -10.87
N LYS A 265 11.46 -3.47 -9.62
CA LYS A 265 11.97 -4.21 -8.46
C LYS A 265 10.97 -5.30 -8.07
N ALA A 266 11.51 -6.48 -7.76
CA ALA A 266 10.74 -7.58 -7.19
C ALA A 266 9.95 -7.09 -5.98
N ASP A 267 8.72 -7.59 -5.85
CA ASP A 267 7.87 -7.28 -4.71
C ASP A 267 8.49 -7.85 -3.44
N ASP A 268 8.36 -7.11 -2.32
CA ASP A 268 8.95 -7.56 -1.06
C ASP A 268 8.12 -8.74 -0.51
N PRO A 269 8.70 -9.94 -0.32
CA PRO A 269 7.95 -11.13 0.03
C PRO A 269 7.34 -11.05 1.44
N PHE A 270 7.85 -10.17 2.29
CA PHE A 270 7.35 -9.98 3.65
C PHE A 270 6.27 -8.91 3.72
N ARG A 271 6.17 -8.03 2.73
CA ARG A 271 5.17 -6.98 2.70
C ARG A 271 3.80 -7.56 2.35
N LYS A 272 2.81 -7.40 3.24
CA LYS A 272 1.42 -7.74 2.94
C LYS A 272 0.98 -7.04 1.64
N PRO A 273 0.36 -7.75 0.68
CA PRO A 273 -0.36 -9.02 0.85
C PRO A 273 0.49 -10.31 0.78
N ASN A 274 1.80 -10.23 0.55
CA ASN A 274 2.63 -11.43 0.45
C ASN A 274 2.75 -12.14 1.82
N PRO A 275 2.71 -13.48 1.86
CA PRO A 275 2.63 -14.26 3.10
C PRO A 275 3.98 -14.45 3.83
N GLY A 276 5.07 -13.81 3.39
CA GLY A 276 6.42 -14.11 3.88
C GLY A 276 6.60 -13.91 5.39
N MET A 277 5.95 -12.91 6.00
CA MET A 277 5.99 -12.78 7.47
C MET A 277 5.30 -13.95 8.17
N TRP A 278 4.19 -14.47 7.62
CA TRP A 278 3.50 -15.64 8.15
C TRP A 278 4.37 -16.89 8.05
N HIS A 279 4.95 -17.16 6.87
CA HIS A 279 5.80 -18.33 6.66
C HIS A 279 7.01 -18.36 7.60
N ILE A 280 7.65 -17.20 7.83
CA ILE A 280 8.73 -17.11 8.83
C ILE A 280 8.20 -17.46 10.22
N MET A 281 7.07 -16.87 10.62
CA MET A 281 6.49 -17.09 11.95
C MET A 281 6.16 -18.57 12.18
N GLU A 282 5.48 -19.19 11.24
CA GLU A 282 5.09 -20.60 11.27
C GLU A 282 6.31 -21.52 11.36
N LYS A 283 7.29 -21.32 10.46
CA LYS A 283 8.45 -22.22 10.33
C LYS A 283 9.48 -22.06 11.45
N HIS A 284 9.72 -20.82 11.91
CA HIS A 284 10.84 -20.51 12.79
C HIS A 284 10.46 -20.00 14.17
N PHE A 285 9.24 -19.50 14.35
CA PHE A 285 8.82 -18.88 15.59
C PHE A 285 7.68 -19.64 16.27
N ASN A 286 7.29 -20.84 15.81
CA ASN A 286 6.17 -21.61 16.40
C ASN A 286 6.58 -22.98 16.97
N SER A 287 7.87 -23.18 17.27
CA SER A 287 8.40 -24.44 17.85
C SER A 287 8.00 -25.72 17.11
N GLY A 288 7.77 -25.64 15.79
CA GLY A 288 7.33 -26.77 14.96
C GLY A 288 5.89 -27.23 15.22
N ILE A 289 5.11 -26.51 16.03
CA ILE A 289 3.69 -26.80 16.25
C ILE A 289 2.92 -26.43 14.97
N PRO A 290 2.22 -27.39 14.32
CA PRO A 290 1.41 -27.10 13.14
C PRO A 290 0.27 -26.14 13.48
N ILE A 291 0.02 -25.16 12.61
CA ILE A 291 -1.07 -24.21 12.78
C ILE A 291 -2.35 -24.78 12.17
N ASP A 292 -3.41 -24.85 12.97
CA ASP A 292 -4.78 -25.08 12.53
C ASP A 292 -5.32 -23.79 11.91
N VAL A 293 -5.25 -23.71 10.58
CA VAL A 293 -5.68 -22.55 9.79
C VAL A 293 -7.18 -22.31 9.94
N GLU A 294 -8.00 -23.35 10.13
CA GLU A 294 -9.46 -23.23 10.26
C GLU A 294 -9.86 -22.57 11.59
N GLN A 295 -9.10 -22.85 12.65
CA GLN A 295 -9.29 -22.21 13.96
C GLN A 295 -8.54 -20.89 14.12
N SER A 296 -7.69 -20.55 13.16
CA SER A 296 -6.89 -19.32 13.14
C SER A 296 -7.55 -18.23 12.30
N PHE A 297 -7.19 -16.97 12.56
CA PHE A 297 -7.79 -15.85 11.84
C PHE A 297 -6.87 -14.63 11.78
N TYR A 298 -7.18 -13.74 10.84
CA TYR A 298 -6.54 -12.44 10.68
C TYR A 298 -7.56 -11.30 10.83
N VAL A 299 -7.20 -10.24 11.55
CA VAL A 299 -8.01 -9.01 11.68
C VAL A 299 -7.23 -7.82 11.15
N GLY A 300 -7.79 -7.07 10.20
CA GLY A 300 -7.12 -5.91 9.60
C GLY A 300 -8.09 -4.95 8.91
N ASP A 301 -7.71 -3.67 8.81
CA ASP A 301 -8.56 -2.62 8.24
C ASP A 301 -8.46 -2.55 6.71
N ALA A 302 -7.37 -3.03 6.11
CA ALA A 302 -7.16 -3.03 4.66
C ALA A 302 -7.93 -4.17 3.97
N ALA A 303 -9.26 -4.06 3.97
CA ALA A 303 -10.19 -5.07 3.48
C ALA A 303 -10.66 -4.83 2.03
N GLY A 304 -10.16 -3.81 1.34
CA GLY A 304 -10.53 -3.49 -0.03
C GLY A 304 -11.92 -2.86 -0.19
N ARG A 305 -12.51 -2.35 0.89
CA ARG A 305 -13.78 -1.62 0.84
C ARG A 305 -13.57 -0.23 0.19
N PRO A 306 -14.64 0.46 -0.28
CA PRO A 306 -14.51 1.73 -1.01
C PRO A 306 -13.69 2.83 -0.30
N ASN A 307 -13.65 2.83 1.04
CA ASN A 307 -12.92 3.80 1.84
C ASN A 307 -11.62 3.26 2.46
N ASP A 308 -11.28 1.99 2.20
CA ASP A 308 -10.04 1.41 2.70
C ASP A 308 -8.85 1.94 1.88
N HIS A 309 -7.72 2.12 2.56
CA HIS A 309 -6.51 2.62 1.93
C HIS A 309 -5.85 1.57 1.01
N SER A 310 -6.14 0.28 1.21
CA SER A 310 -5.69 -0.85 0.40
C SER A 310 -6.54 -2.10 0.68
N ASP A 311 -6.22 -3.22 0.02
CA ASP A 311 -6.77 -4.56 0.24
C ASP A 311 -5.70 -5.54 0.78
N ALA A 312 -4.63 -5.01 1.37
CA ALA A 312 -3.45 -5.79 1.74
C ALA A 312 -3.74 -6.84 2.82
N ASP A 313 -4.65 -6.55 3.77
CA ASP A 313 -4.94 -7.41 4.90
C ASP A 313 -5.84 -8.58 4.50
N ILE A 314 -6.90 -8.31 3.74
CA ILE A 314 -7.79 -9.38 3.23
C ILE A 314 -7.03 -10.31 2.28
N LYS A 315 -6.18 -9.76 1.41
CA LYS A 315 -5.37 -10.58 0.50
C LYS A 315 -4.28 -11.37 1.21
N PHE A 316 -3.69 -10.81 2.28
CA PHE A 316 -2.75 -11.54 3.14
C PHE A 316 -3.43 -12.76 3.79
N ALA A 317 -4.62 -12.55 4.36
CA ALA A 317 -5.41 -13.64 4.94
C ALA A 317 -5.79 -14.70 3.91
N GLN A 318 -6.23 -14.28 2.71
CA GLN A 318 -6.57 -15.17 1.60
C GLN A 318 -5.37 -15.99 1.11
N ALA A 319 -4.18 -15.38 1.00
CA ALA A 319 -2.97 -16.08 0.57
C ALA A 319 -2.57 -17.23 1.51
N ILE A 320 -2.92 -17.11 2.80
CA ILE A 320 -2.63 -18.11 3.83
C ILE A 320 -3.81 -19.11 3.99
N GLY A 321 -5.03 -18.68 3.65
CA GLY A 321 -6.26 -19.43 3.89
C GLY A 321 -6.93 -19.12 5.24
N LEU A 322 -6.56 -18.03 5.90
CA LEU A 322 -7.11 -17.63 7.20
C LEU A 322 -8.52 -17.04 7.06
N LYS A 323 -9.34 -17.29 8.08
CA LYS A 323 -10.57 -16.51 8.27
C LYS A 323 -10.21 -15.03 8.49
N PHE A 324 -10.92 -14.13 7.84
CA PHE A 324 -10.66 -12.69 7.91
C PHE A 324 -11.81 -11.95 8.61
N TYR A 325 -11.47 -10.98 9.45
CA TYR A 325 -12.41 -10.05 10.07
C TYR A 325 -11.92 -8.61 9.91
N VAL A 326 -12.85 -7.67 9.80
CA VAL A 326 -12.54 -6.25 9.92
C VAL A 326 -12.59 -5.81 11.38
N PRO A 327 -11.85 -4.75 11.79
CA PRO A 327 -11.71 -4.37 13.19
C PRO A 327 -13.03 -3.89 13.79
N GLU A 328 -13.87 -3.22 12.99
CA GLU A 328 -15.20 -2.76 13.39
C GLU A 328 -16.05 -3.95 13.86
N ASP A 329 -16.15 -4.99 13.04
CA ASP A 329 -16.96 -6.17 13.36
C ASP A 329 -16.37 -6.97 14.51
N TYR A 330 -15.03 -7.07 14.57
CA TYR A 330 -14.36 -7.91 15.55
C TYR A 330 -14.25 -7.26 16.92
N PHE A 331 -14.09 -5.94 17.02
CA PHE A 331 -13.81 -5.24 18.28
C PHE A 331 -14.92 -4.27 18.73
N SER A 332 -15.89 -3.88 17.91
CA SER A 332 -16.89 -2.86 18.30
C SER A 332 -17.78 -3.26 19.50
N THR A 333 -17.94 -4.55 19.77
CA THR A 333 -18.72 -5.07 20.91
C THR A 333 -17.89 -5.26 22.16
#